data_AF-A0A6I1ZMV5-F1
#
_entry.id   AF-A0A6I1ZMV5-F1
#
_cell.length_a   1.000
_cell.length_b   1.000
_cell.length_c   1.000
_cell.angle_alpha   90.00
_cell.angle_beta   90.00
_cell.angle_gamma   90.00
#
_symmetry.space_group_name_H-M   'P 1'
#
loop_
_entity.id
_entity.type
_entity.pdbx_description
1 polymer ?
#
loop_
_entity_poly.entity_id
_entity_poly.type
_entity_poly.pdbx_seq_one_letter_code
_entity_poly.pdbx_strand_id
1 'polypeptide(L)'
;MEITSLSYSKISSLLRCPRAFEYYYVKKTPAPLRGRMIAGRCYHHALAAAALKWQLFKELITPEEVADQLSDRWAMEVDIKATYKEAEDEKVAATIIDFGEDDPGKLKDAAITLAQLYVATVLPNLDIVYIEKRLATDIDGVPFVGYLDLELAGDIVADHKLRQKRMSQEEAERDIQASSYALLKGGPISFQFHQALDIEEEKLKAIEVIETARGEGDIAWFRQLAADAWRQMQSGIFPPNPLSWTCGPNCEYYLDCRKSWF
;
A
#
# COMPACT_ATOMS: atom_id res chain seq x y z
N MET A 1 -9.79 17.45 -16.10
CA MET A 1 -9.59 16.22 -15.31
C MET A 1 -8.67 16.59 -14.19
N GLU A 2 -9.15 16.61 -12.94
CA GLU A 2 -8.35 17.13 -11.83
C GLU A 2 -7.72 15.98 -11.04
N ILE A 3 -6.67 15.42 -11.61
CA ILE A 3 -5.66 14.73 -10.81
C ILE A 3 -4.73 15.84 -10.33
N THR A 4 -4.66 16.07 -9.02
CA THR A 4 -3.92 17.19 -8.41
C THR A 4 -2.48 16.82 -8.06
N SER A 5 -2.21 15.53 -7.88
CA SER A 5 -0.89 14.99 -7.57
C SER A 5 -0.73 13.55 -8.05
N LEU A 6 0.53 13.16 -8.29
CA LEU A 6 0.97 11.78 -8.46
C LEU A 6 1.34 11.14 -7.12
N SER A 7 1.22 9.82 -7.08
CA SER A 7 1.75 8.96 -6.02
C SER A 7 2.20 7.63 -6.62
N TYR A 8 2.97 6.85 -5.87
CA TYR A 8 3.32 5.48 -6.27
C TYR A 8 2.08 4.66 -6.62
N SER A 9 1.02 4.74 -5.81
CA SER A 9 -0.19 3.93 -6.00
C SER A 9 -0.90 4.27 -7.32
N LYS A 10 -0.96 5.56 -7.67
CA LYS A 10 -1.52 6.07 -8.94
C LYS A 10 -0.72 5.59 -10.14
N ILE A 11 0.61 5.69 -10.09
CA ILE A 11 1.50 5.21 -11.16
C ILE A 11 1.37 3.69 -11.31
N SER A 12 1.46 2.94 -10.21
CA SER A 12 1.33 1.47 -10.21
C SER A 12 -0.01 1.02 -10.78
N SER A 13 -1.10 1.71 -10.43
CA SER A 13 -2.44 1.46 -10.97
C SER A 13 -2.53 1.72 -12.47
N LEU A 14 -1.99 2.86 -12.94
CA LEU A 14 -1.93 3.20 -14.36
C LEU A 14 -1.15 2.16 -15.17
N LEU A 15 0.04 1.78 -14.72
CA LEU A 15 0.90 0.80 -15.40
C LEU A 15 0.26 -0.59 -15.44
N ARG A 16 -0.50 -0.97 -14.40
CA ARG A 16 -1.23 -2.25 -14.37
C ARG A 16 -2.34 -2.30 -15.41
N CYS A 17 -3.18 -1.27 -15.48
CA CYS A 17 -4.23 -1.14 -16.48
C CYS A 17 -4.74 0.32 -16.55
N PRO A 18 -4.43 1.08 -17.61
CA PRO A 18 -4.86 2.47 -17.72
C PRO A 18 -6.38 2.65 -17.69
N ARG A 19 -7.14 1.70 -18.28
CA ARG A 19 -8.61 1.73 -18.22
C ARG A 19 -9.17 1.55 -16.81
N ALA A 20 -8.58 0.68 -16.00
CA ALA A 20 -9.01 0.52 -14.60
C ALA A 20 -8.67 1.79 -13.79
N PHE A 21 -7.50 2.39 -14.05
CA PHE A 21 -7.14 3.69 -13.49
C PHE A 21 -8.17 4.78 -13.84
N GLU A 22 -8.61 4.84 -15.10
CA GLU A 22 -9.65 5.79 -15.53
C GLU A 22 -10.94 5.59 -14.72
N TYR A 23 -11.44 4.36 -14.62
CA TYR A 23 -12.65 4.09 -13.83
C TYR A 23 -12.49 4.53 -12.37
N TYR A 24 -11.38 4.14 -11.74
CA TYR A 24 -11.16 4.38 -10.32
C TYR A 24 -10.87 5.85 -9.98
N TYR A 25 -9.87 6.46 -10.63
CA TYR A 25 -9.38 7.79 -10.27
C TYR A 25 -10.07 8.93 -11.03
N VAL A 26 -10.41 8.73 -12.31
CA VAL A 26 -10.97 9.78 -13.17
C VAL A 26 -12.50 9.81 -13.08
N LYS A 27 -13.14 8.67 -13.34
CA LYS A 27 -14.61 8.55 -13.31
C LYS A 27 -15.16 8.39 -11.90
N LYS A 28 -14.29 8.07 -10.93
CA LYS A 28 -14.67 7.82 -9.53
C LYS A 28 -15.76 6.72 -9.44
N THR A 29 -15.72 5.76 -10.35
CA THR A 29 -16.67 4.65 -10.38
C THR A 29 -16.50 3.84 -9.09
N PRO A 30 -17.57 3.61 -8.31
CA PRO A 30 -17.48 2.79 -7.11
C PRO A 30 -16.96 1.38 -7.43
N ALA A 31 -16.06 0.88 -6.58
CA ALA A 31 -15.53 -0.48 -6.65
C ALA A 31 -15.78 -1.20 -5.32
N PRO A 32 -15.86 -2.54 -5.32
CA PRO A 32 -15.85 -3.32 -4.10
C PRO A 32 -14.59 -3.07 -3.27
N LEU A 33 -14.74 -2.90 -1.96
CA LEU A 33 -13.61 -2.89 -1.04
C LEU A 33 -13.22 -4.34 -0.72
N ARG A 34 -12.01 -4.75 -1.08
CA ARG A 34 -11.54 -6.12 -0.81
C ARG A 34 -11.30 -6.32 0.69
N GLY A 35 -11.80 -7.41 1.26
CA GLY A 35 -11.66 -7.72 2.69
C GLY A 35 -10.20 -7.70 3.17
N ARG A 36 -9.26 -8.16 2.35
CA ARG A 36 -7.83 -8.12 2.66
C ARG A 36 -7.23 -6.71 2.72
N MET A 37 -7.79 -5.75 1.99
CA MET A 37 -7.38 -4.35 2.13
C MET A 37 -7.80 -3.79 3.49
N ILE A 38 -8.95 -4.22 4.02
CA ILE A 38 -9.36 -3.88 5.39
C ILE A 38 -8.36 -4.44 6.39
N ALA A 39 -8.01 -5.73 6.27
CA ALA A 39 -7.01 -6.37 7.12
C ALA A 39 -5.66 -5.61 7.09
N GLY A 40 -5.17 -5.26 5.91
CA GLY A 40 -3.95 -4.46 5.74
C GLY A 40 -4.05 -3.10 6.41
N ARG A 41 -5.12 -2.33 6.18
CA ARG A 41 -5.31 -1.02 6.83
C ARG A 41 -5.33 -1.11 8.35
N CYS A 42 -6.01 -2.12 8.90
CA CYS A 42 -6.07 -2.33 10.34
C CYS A 42 -4.69 -2.73 10.91
N TYR A 43 -3.93 -3.55 10.18
CA TYR A 43 -2.56 -3.91 10.51
C TYR A 43 -1.63 -2.68 10.56
N HIS A 44 -1.59 -1.86 9.49
CA HIS A 44 -0.77 -0.64 9.49
C HIS A 44 -1.15 0.31 10.63
N HIS A 45 -2.45 0.51 10.87
CA HIS A 45 -2.92 1.38 11.94
C HIS A 45 -2.46 0.92 13.32
N ALA A 46 -2.59 -0.38 13.63
CA ALA A 46 -2.13 -0.94 14.90
C ALA A 46 -0.61 -0.82 15.04
N LEU A 47 0.15 -1.05 13.95
CA LEU A 47 1.60 -0.92 13.98
C LEU A 47 2.07 0.52 14.16
N ALA A 48 1.42 1.50 13.53
CA ALA A 48 1.73 2.92 13.70
C ALA A 48 1.51 3.35 15.16
N ALA A 49 0.41 2.92 15.78
CA ALA A 49 0.14 3.19 17.19
C ALA A 49 1.17 2.51 18.12
N ALA A 50 1.51 1.25 17.86
CA ALA A 50 2.56 0.53 18.59
C ALA A 50 3.93 1.22 18.47
N ALA A 51 4.30 1.59 17.25
CA ALA A 51 5.55 2.28 16.94
C ALA A 51 5.63 3.63 17.64
N LEU A 52 4.52 4.38 17.73
CA LEU A 52 4.49 5.66 18.41
C LEU A 52 4.73 5.51 19.92
N LYS A 53 4.06 4.54 20.57
CA LYS A 53 4.30 4.25 22.00
C LYS A 53 5.74 3.81 22.25
N TRP A 54 6.28 2.95 21.37
CA TRP A 54 7.68 2.52 21.43
C TRP A 54 8.66 3.68 21.26
N GLN A 55 8.43 4.57 20.28
CA GLN A 55 9.30 5.71 20.01
C GLN A 55 9.34 6.69 21.19
N LEU A 56 8.17 7.03 21.74
CA LEU A 56 8.03 8.05 22.78
C LEU A 56 8.44 7.55 24.18
N PHE A 57 8.07 6.31 24.52
CA PHE A 57 8.17 5.81 25.89
C PHE A 57 9.08 4.58 26.03
N LYS A 58 9.50 3.96 24.92
CA LYS A 58 10.20 2.67 24.92
C LYS A 58 9.41 1.57 25.64
N GLU A 59 8.08 1.68 25.57
CA GLU A 59 7.14 0.70 26.09
C GLU A 59 6.47 -0.03 24.93
N LEU A 60 6.44 -1.35 25.01
CA LEU A 60 5.66 -2.16 24.08
C LEU A 60 4.19 -2.14 24.51
N ILE A 61 3.29 -1.99 23.54
CA ILE A 61 1.88 -2.32 23.78
C ILE A 61 1.74 -3.82 24.04
N THR A 62 0.83 -4.17 24.93
CA THR A 62 0.50 -5.54 25.24
C THR A 62 -0.21 -6.20 24.04
N PRO A 63 -0.17 -7.54 23.93
CA PRO A 63 -0.91 -8.24 22.88
C PRO A 63 -2.42 -7.95 22.89
N GLU A 64 -3.01 -7.70 24.06
CA GLU A 64 -4.41 -7.31 24.22
C GLU A 64 -4.68 -5.92 23.65
N GLU A 65 -3.84 -4.92 23.99
CA GLU A 65 -3.92 -3.57 23.40
C GLU A 65 -3.79 -3.61 21.86
N VAL A 66 -2.92 -4.46 21.30
CA VAL A 66 -2.83 -4.66 19.83
C VAL A 66 -4.15 -5.18 19.26
N ALA A 67 -4.72 -6.19 19.92
CA ALA A 67 -5.96 -6.82 19.47
C ALA A 67 -7.14 -5.86 19.54
N ASP A 68 -7.22 -5.03 20.58
CA ASP A 68 -8.25 -4.00 20.76
C ASP A 68 -8.14 -2.93 19.68
N GLN A 69 -6.96 -2.33 19.47
CA GLN A 69 -6.75 -1.30 18.45
C GLN A 69 -7.12 -1.80 17.04
N LEU A 70 -6.71 -3.02 16.71
CA LEU A 70 -7.03 -3.61 15.42
C LEU A 70 -8.51 -3.94 15.31
N SER A 71 -9.14 -4.44 16.39
CA SER A 71 -10.56 -4.74 16.44
C SER A 71 -11.45 -3.52 16.26
N ASP A 72 -11.12 -2.43 16.96
CA ASP A 72 -11.82 -1.15 16.85
C ASP A 72 -11.67 -0.58 15.44
N ARG A 73 -10.45 -0.63 14.88
CA ARG A 73 -10.23 -0.18 13.50
C ARG A 73 -10.97 -1.03 12.49
N TRP A 74 -11.03 -2.34 12.69
CA TRP A 74 -11.78 -3.26 11.82
C TRP A 74 -13.26 -2.93 11.83
N ALA A 75 -13.87 -2.76 13.01
CA ALA A 75 -15.27 -2.39 13.14
C ALA A 75 -15.57 -1.07 12.42
N MET A 76 -14.69 -0.07 12.59
CA MET A 76 -14.77 1.21 11.90
C MET A 76 -14.68 1.08 10.37
N GLU A 77 -13.70 0.34 9.84
CA GLU A 77 -13.53 0.16 8.38
C GLU A 77 -14.73 -0.57 7.75
N VAL A 78 -15.26 -1.58 8.46
CA VAL A 78 -16.44 -2.35 8.02
C VAL A 78 -17.72 -1.52 8.07
N ASP A 79 -17.85 -0.59 9.02
CA ASP A 79 -19.00 0.31 9.11
C ASP A 79 -18.95 1.41 8.04
N ILE A 80 -17.78 2.06 7.88
CA ILE A 80 -17.62 3.17 6.92
C ILE A 80 -17.79 2.70 5.48
N LYS A 81 -17.30 1.50 5.12
CA LYS A 81 -17.37 0.93 3.76
C LYS A 81 -16.93 1.92 2.69
N ALA A 82 -15.81 2.60 2.89
CA ALA A 82 -15.28 3.57 1.92
C ALA A 82 -13.97 3.12 1.30
N THR A 83 -13.83 3.40 0.02
CA THR A 83 -12.52 3.47 -0.63
C THR A 83 -11.99 4.90 -0.49
N TYR A 84 -10.73 4.99 -0.10
CA TYR A 84 -9.98 6.24 -0.08
C TYR A 84 -8.97 6.15 -1.22
N LYS A 85 -8.83 7.22 -2.00
CA LYS A 85 -7.93 7.20 -3.17
C LYS A 85 -6.48 7.50 -2.76
N GLU A 86 -6.31 8.37 -1.75
CA GLU A 86 -5.13 8.70 -0.94
C GLU A 86 -5.66 9.40 0.34
N ALA A 87 -4.81 9.69 1.34
CA ALA A 87 -5.25 10.37 2.58
C ALA A 87 -5.93 11.74 2.34
N GLU A 88 -5.68 12.36 1.18
CA GLU A 88 -6.12 13.72 0.83
C GLU A 88 -7.20 13.75 -0.26
N ASP A 89 -7.49 12.60 -0.88
CA ASP A 89 -8.49 12.52 -1.93
C ASP A 89 -9.89 12.34 -1.34
N GLU A 90 -10.91 12.76 -2.10
CA GLU A 90 -12.32 12.54 -1.72
C GLU A 90 -12.63 11.05 -1.52
N LYS A 91 -13.28 10.76 -0.39
CA LYS A 91 -13.83 9.44 -0.06
C LYS A 91 -14.87 9.04 -1.09
N VAL A 92 -14.76 7.84 -1.64
CA VAL A 92 -15.81 7.24 -2.48
C VAL A 92 -16.41 6.09 -1.69
N ALA A 93 -17.73 6.10 -1.50
CA ALA A 93 -18.41 4.99 -0.86
C ALA A 93 -18.19 3.72 -1.70
N ALA A 94 -17.70 2.65 -1.08
CA ALA A 94 -17.65 1.35 -1.72
C ALA A 94 -19.09 0.83 -1.87
N THR A 95 -19.37 0.12 -2.96
CA THR A 95 -20.69 -0.49 -3.16
C THR A 95 -20.93 -1.63 -2.18
N ILE A 96 -19.90 -2.45 -1.96
CA ILE A 96 -19.89 -3.60 -1.06
C ILE A 96 -18.49 -3.80 -0.49
N ILE A 97 -18.40 -4.55 0.61
CA ILE A 97 -17.16 -5.21 1.00
C ILE A 97 -17.19 -6.61 0.40
N ASP A 98 -16.19 -6.93 -0.41
CA ASP A 98 -16.05 -8.24 -1.05
C ASP A 98 -14.94 -9.03 -0.35
N PHE A 99 -15.35 -10.02 0.43
CA PHE A 99 -14.46 -10.97 1.09
C PHE A 99 -14.09 -12.15 0.18
N GLY A 100 -14.74 -12.30 -0.99
CA GLY A 100 -14.55 -13.46 -1.85
C GLY A 100 -14.79 -14.77 -1.09
N GLU A 101 -13.77 -15.62 -1.07
CA GLU A 101 -13.77 -16.90 -0.33
C GLU A 101 -13.21 -16.77 1.10
N ASP A 102 -12.70 -15.60 1.47
CA ASP A 102 -12.11 -15.39 2.79
C ASP A 102 -13.20 -15.30 3.88
N ASP A 103 -12.90 -15.85 5.06
CA ASP A 103 -13.71 -15.63 6.25
C ASP A 103 -13.27 -14.31 6.94
N PRO A 104 -14.19 -13.34 7.15
CA PRO A 104 -13.85 -12.05 7.77
C PRO A 104 -13.23 -12.18 9.16
N GLY A 105 -13.71 -13.14 9.97
CA GLY A 105 -13.20 -13.40 11.31
C GLY A 105 -11.77 -13.92 11.26
N LYS A 106 -11.51 -14.92 10.42
CA LYS A 106 -10.15 -15.46 10.23
C LYS A 106 -9.17 -14.42 9.69
N LEU A 107 -9.58 -13.57 8.75
CA LEU A 107 -8.73 -12.48 8.26
C LEU A 107 -8.36 -11.49 9.37
N LYS A 108 -9.34 -11.12 10.19
CA LYS A 108 -9.12 -10.26 11.35
C LYS A 108 -8.16 -10.91 12.36
N ASP A 109 -8.40 -12.17 12.72
CA ASP A 109 -7.59 -12.91 13.68
C ASP A 109 -6.14 -13.10 13.18
N ALA A 110 -5.97 -13.36 11.89
CA ALA A 110 -4.65 -13.45 11.26
C ALA A 110 -3.91 -12.12 11.33
N ALA A 111 -4.58 -11.00 11.03
CA ALA A 111 -3.99 -9.67 11.13
C ALA A 111 -3.59 -9.31 12.57
N ILE A 112 -4.42 -9.67 13.57
CA ILE A 112 -4.09 -9.51 15.00
C ILE A 112 -2.85 -10.32 15.36
N THR A 113 -2.84 -11.61 15.01
CA THR A 113 -1.72 -12.50 15.33
C THR A 113 -0.40 -11.99 14.73
N LEU A 114 -0.44 -11.53 13.48
CA LEU A 114 0.75 -10.99 12.81
C LEU A 114 1.18 -9.64 13.38
N ALA A 115 0.24 -8.76 13.74
CA ALA A 115 0.57 -7.50 14.39
C ALA A 115 1.25 -7.73 15.75
N GLN A 116 0.70 -8.65 16.56
CA GLN A 116 1.29 -9.05 17.84
C GLN A 116 2.69 -9.63 17.65
N LEU A 117 2.88 -10.49 16.64
CA LEU A 117 4.19 -11.07 16.33
C LEU A 117 5.20 -9.97 15.96
N TYR A 118 4.80 -9.01 15.11
CA TYR A 118 5.65 -7.89 14.71
C TYR A 118 6.06 -7.03 15.91
N VAL A 119 5.10 -6.65 16.75
CA VAL A 119 5.33 -5.83 17.95
C VAL A 119 6.26 -6.54 18.94
N ALA A 120 6.15 -7.86 19.08
CA ALA A 120 6.97 -8.63 20.00
C ALA A 120 8.40 -8.89 19.49
N THR A 121 8.59 -9.06 18.17
CA THR A 121 9.84 -9.60 17.60
C THR A 121 10.65 -8.61 16.78
N VAL A 122 10.00 -7.68 16.08
CA VAL A 122 10.68 -6.73 15.18
C VAL A 122 10.76 -5.35 15.81
N LEU A 123 9.62 -4.81 16.25
CA LEU A 123 9.52 -3.44 16.75
C LEU A 123 10.58 -3.05 17.82
N PRO A 124 10.90 -3.90 18.82
CA PRO A 124 11.85 -3.54 19.87
C PRO A 124 13.29 -3.32 19.37
N ASN A 125 13.60 -3.82 18.18
CA ASN A 125 14.91 -3.75 17.56
C ASN A 125 15.06 -2.57 16.57
N LEU A 126 14.01 -1.77 16.39
CA LEU A 126 14.00 -0.66 15.44
C LEU A 126 14.41 0.66 16.11
N ASP A 127 15.28 1.40 15.43
CA ASP A 127 15.58 2.79 15.75
C ASP A 127 14.74 3.72 14.87
N ILE A 128 13.54 4.03 15.34
CA ILE A 128 12.51 4.76 14.59
C ILE A 128 12.73 6.27 14.68
N VAL A 129 12.86 6.91 13.53
CA VAL A 129 13.00 8.37 13.39
C VAL A 129 11.64 9.02 13.08
N TYR A 130 10.88 8.47 12.12
CA TYR A 130 9.53 8.94 11.81
C TYR A 130 8.56 7.77 11.57
N ILE A 131 7.28 8.04 11.80
CA ILE A 131 6.15 7.11 11.62
C ILE A 131 5.11 7.83 10.76
N GLU A 132 4.57 7.13 9.76
CA GLU A 132 3.48 7.64 8.88
C GLU A 132 3.81 9.02 8.28
N LYS A 133 5.06 9.17 7.82
CA LYS A 133 5.59 10.47 7.39
C LYS A 133 5.10 10.79 5.99
N ARG A 134 4.31 11.84 5.88
CA ARG A 134 3.97 12.45 4.59
C ARG A 134 5.18 13.20 4.02
N LEU A 135 5.56 12.84 2.80
CA LEU A 135 6.55 13.57 2.00
C LEU A 135 5.90 14.07 0.71
N ALA A 136 6.43 15.18 0.21
CA ALA A 136 6.03 15.74 -1.07
C ALA A 136 7.26 16.30 -1.80
N THR A 137 7.26 16.18 -3.11
CA THR A 137 8.26 16.78 -3.99
C THR A 137 7.60 17.23 -5.30
N ASP A 138 8.37 17.92 -6.14
CA ASP A 138 7.96 18.33 -7.47
C ASP A 138 8.80 17.61 -8.53
N ILE A 139 8.12 17.03 -9.51
CA ILE A 139 8.72 16.39 -10.68
C ILE A 139 8.38 17.25 -11.90
N ASP A 140 9.21 18.25 -12.18
CA ASP A 140 9.07 19.15 -13.34
C ASP A 140 7.70 19.82 -13.43
N GLY A 141 7.21 20.37 -12.31
CA GLY A 141 5.89 21.00 -12.18
C GLY A 141 4.76 20.02 -11.87
N VAL A 142 5.06 18.74 -11.63
CA VAL A 142 4.10 17.71 -11.23
C VAL A 142 4.24 17.43 -9.73
N PRO A 143 3.23 17.76 -8.90
CA PRO A 143 3.25 17.40 -7.49
C PRO A 143 3.28 15.89 -7.30
N PHE A 144 4.25 15.39 -6.55
CA PHE A 144 4.39 13.98 -6.19
C PHE A 144 4.36 13.82 -4.68
N VAL A 145 3.48 12.96 -4.18
CA VAL A 145 3.27 12.73 -2.73
C VAL A 145 3.40 11.26 -2.37
N GLY A 146 3.82 10.99 -1.14
CA GLY A 146 3.86 9.65 -0.58
C GLY A 146 3.87 9.66 0.94
N TYR A 147 3.57 8.50 1.52
CA TYR A 147 3.45 8.28 2.95
C TYR A 147 4.35 7.12 3.32
N LEU A 148 5.41 7.38 4.08
CA LEU A 148 6.33 6.34 4.55
C LEU A 148 5.75 5.74 5.83
N ASP A 149 5.58 4.41 5.90
CA ASP A 149 5.14 3.75 7.13
C ASP A 149 6.15 4.04 8.26
N LEU A 150 7.45 3.79 8.01
CA LEU A 150 8.54 4.08 8.95
C LEU A 150 9.77 4.66 8.24
N GLU A 151 10.41 5.63 8.89
CA GLU A 151 11.78 6.06 8.61
C GLU A 151 12.65 5.66 9.82
N LEU A 152 13.71 4.89 9.57
CA LEU A 152 14.64 4.42 10.57
C LEU A 152 15.98 5.17 10.47
N ALA A 153 16.81 5.06 11.52
CA ALA A 153 18.14 5.64 11.50
C ALA A 153 19.00 5.07 10.34
N GLY A 154 19.82 5.92 9.72
CA GLY A 154 20.72 5.51 8.63
C GLY A 154 20.11 5.52 7.22
N ASP A 155 19.13 6.41 6.96
CA ASP A 155 18.43 6.52 5.66
C ASP A 155 17.78 5.22 5.19
N ILE A 156 17.23 4.48 6.16
CA ILE A 156 16.45 3.26 5.92
C ILE A 156 14.97 3.62 5.95
N VAL A 157 14.23 3.22 4.93
CA VAL A 157 12.77 3.28 4.90
C VAL A 157 12.23 1.87 5.02
N ALA A 158 11.28 1.66 5.94
CA ALA A 158 10.60 0.39 6.10
C ALA A 158 9.11 0.53 5.78
N ASP A 159 8.59 -0.41 4.99
CA ASP A 159 7.20 -0.47 4.56
C ASP A 159 6.58 -1.80 4.98
N HIS A 160 5.41 -1.71 5.59
CA HIS A 160 4.67 -2.84 6.12
C HIS A 160 3.86 -3.49 5.00
N LYS A 161 3.94 -4.82 4.89
CA LYS A 161 3.18 -5.58 3.89
C LYS A 161 2.51 -6.78 4.53
N LEU A 162 1.19 -6.79 4.59
CA LEU A 162 0.41 -8.00 4.89
C LEU A 162 0.25 -8.82 3.60
N ARG A 163 0.81 -10.03 3.54
CA ARG A 163 0.86 -10.86 2.32
C ARG A 163 0.53 -12.32 2.61
N GLN A 164 0.03 -13.00 1.58
CA GLN A 164 -0.18 -14.45 1.58
C GLN A 164 0.86 -15.23 0.77
N LYS A 165 1.78 -14.50 0.15
CA LYS A 165 2.88 -15.07 -0.61
C LYS A 165 4.13 -14.34 -0.19
N ARG A 166 5.22 -15.07 -0.11
CA ARG A 166 6.55 -14.54 0.20
C ARG A 166 7.05 -13.71 -0.97
N MET A 167 7.67 -12.56 -0.70
CA MET A 167 8.30 -11.72 -1.73
C MET A 167 9.65 -12.34 -2.08
N SER A 168 9.95 -12.46 -3.36
CA SER A 168 11.30 -12.84 -3.79
C SER A 168 12.21 -11.61 -3.84
N GLN A 169 13.53 -11.83 -3.80
CA GLN A 169 14.51 -10.75 -3.95
C GLN A 169 14.36 -10.03 -5.30
N GLU A 170 14.07 -10.77 -6.37
CA GLU A 170 13.83 -10.22 -7.71
C GLU A 170 12.58 -9.31 -7.74
N GLU A 171 11.52 -9.66 -6.99
CA GLU A 171 10.35 -8.80 -6.85
C GLU A 171 10.70 -7.51 -6.09
N ALA A 172 11.46 -7.58 -5.01
CA ALA A 172 11.90 -6.42 -4.23
C ALA A 172 12.80 -5.47 -5.06
N GLU A 173 13.68 -6.02 -5.89
CA GLU A 173 14.56 -5.25 -6.78
C GLU A 173 13.78 -4.54 -7.91
N ARG A 174 12.70 -5.14 -8.41
CA ARG A 174 11.86 -4.55 -9.46
C ARG A 174 10.79 -3.60 -8.95
N ASP A 175 10.53 -3.59 -7.65
CA ASP A 175 9.47 -2.76 -7.09
C ASP A 175 9.80 -1.27 -7.23
N ILE A 176 8.84 -0.52 -7.79
CA ILE A 176 8.98 0.92 -8.04
C ILE A 176 8.62 1.77 -6.81
N GLN A 177 8.06 1.20 -5.74
CA GLN A 177 7.73 1.90 -4.49
C GLN A 177 9.02 2.36 -3.81
N ALA A 178 10.00 1.47 -3.70
CA ALA A 178 11.31 1.83 -3.13
C ALA A 178 11.95 2.99 -3.90
N SER A 179 11.91 2.99 -5.24
CA SER A 179 12.44 4.11 -6.06
C SER A 179 11.66 5.40 -5.83
N SER A 180 10.34 5.30 -5.63
CA SER A 180 9.49 6.45 -5.34
C SER A 180 9.80 7.11 -4.00
N TYR A 181 10.11 6.31 -2.97
CA TYR A 181 10.50 6.83 -1.66
C TYR A 181 11.92 7.39 -1.66
N ALA A 182 12.85 6.79 -2.43
CA ALA A 182 14.17 7.36 -2.65
C ALA A 182 14.08 8.76 -3.28
N LEU A 183 13.22 8.92 -4.29
CA LEU A 183 12.93 10.23 -4.89
C LEU A 183 12.36 11.23 -3.87
N LEU A 184 11.39 10.82 -3.05
CA LEU A 184 10.78 11.66 -2.01
C LEU A 184 11.77 12.07 -0.91
N LYS A 185 12.69 11.16 -0.55
CA LYS A 185 13.79 11.41 0.40
C LYS A 185 14.89 12.28 -0.21
N GLY A 186 14.93 12.43 -1.53
CA GLY A 186 15.87 13.28 -2.24
C GLY A 186 17.27 12.67 -2.41
N GLY A 187 17.41 11.36 -2.29
CA GLY A 187 18.70 10.68 -2.40
C GLY A 187 18.63 9.17 -2.19
N PRO A 188 19.78 8.48 -2.23
CA PRO A 188 19.87 7.04 -2.07
C PRO A 188 19.35 6.57 -0.71
N ILE A 189 18.69 5.41 -0.69
CA ILE A 189 18.15 4.81 0.53
C ILE A 189 18.39 3.30 0.55
N SER A 190 18.42 2.73 1.75
CA SER A 190 18.07 1.33 1.97
C SER A 190 16.56 1.22 2.17
N PHE A 191 15.97 0.17 1.64
CA PHE A 191 14.53 -0.07 1.70
C PHE A 191 14.23 -1.46 2.20
N GLN A 192 13.34 -1.56 3.18
CA GLN A 192 12.96 -2.81 3.83
C GLN A 192 11.47 -3.06 3.66
N PHE A 193 11.10 -4.18 3.05
CA PHE A 193 9.73 -4.66 3.10
C PHE A 193 9.57 -5.56 4.32
N HIS A 194 8.81 -5.09 5.29
CA HIS A 194 8.45 -5.81 6.51
C HIS A 194 7.19 -6.62 6.23
N GLN A 195 7.39 -7.88 5.82
CA GLN A 195 6.34 -8.78 5.38
C GLN A 195 5.73 -9.54 6.55
N ALA A 196 4.47 -9.24 6.86
CA ALA A 196 3.61 -10.10 7.64
C ALA A 196 3.00 -11.17 6.73
N LEU A 197 3.48 -12.39 6.86
CA LEU A 197 3.13 -13.53 6.01
C LEU A 197 2.07 -14.40 6.66
N ASP A 198 0.93 -14.54 6.01
CA ASP A 198 -0.11 -15.55 6.30
C ASP A 198 -0.20 -16.54 5.14
N ILE A 199 0.68 -17.54 5.13
CA ILE A 199 0.76 -18.54 4.05
C ILE A 199 -0.03 -19.78 4.48
N GLU A 200 -1.27 -19.88 4.02
CA GLU A 200 -2.22 -20.91 4.44
C GLU A 200 -1.73 -22.32 4.08
N GLU A 201 -1.15 -22.49 2.88
CA GLU A 201 -0.66 -23.78 2.40
C GLU A 201 0.49 -24.34 3.27
N GLU A 202 1.29 -23.45 3.85
CA GLU A 202 2.40 -23.79 4.75
C GLU A 202 1.98 -23.77 6.23
N LYS A 203 0.74 -23.34 6.53
CA LYS A 203 0.26 -23.02 7.89
C LYS A 203 1.23 -22.08 8.63
N LEU A 204 1.81 -21.14 7.89
CA LEU A 204 2.85 -20.25 8.38
C LEU A 204 2.27 -18.88 8.71
N LYS A 205 2.58 -18.41 9.93
CA LYS A 205 2.47 -17.00 10.33
C LYS A 205 3.86 -16.52 10.72
N ALA A 206 4.42 -15.61 9.94
CA ALA A 206 5.79 -15.13 10.13
C ALA A 206 5.93 -13.66 9.79
N ILE A 207 6.92 -13.01 10.42
CA ILE A 207 7.39 -11.70 10.00
C ILE A 207 8.75 -11.87 9.33
N GLU A 208 8.89 -11.34 8.12
CA GLU A 208 10.12 -11.42 7.35
C GLU A 208 10.49 -10.07 6.78
N VAL A 209 11.77 -9.72 6.86
CA VAL A 209 12.29 -8.50 6.28
C VAL A 209 13.08 -8.86 5.03
N ILE A 210 12.69 -8.28 3.89
CA ILE A 210 13.46 -8.35 2.66
C ILE A 210 13.98 -6.96 2.32
N GLU A 211 15.26 -6.89 2.01
CA GLU A 211 15.96 -5.62 1.82
C GLU A 211 16.28 -5.39 0.34
N THR A 212 16.25 -4.13 -0.04
CA THR A 212 16.73 -3.65 -1.33
C THR A 212 17.32 -2.25 -1.15
N ALA A 213 18.00 -1.73 -2.17
CA ALA A 213 18.57 -0.39 -2.12
C ALA A 213 18.21 0.36 -3.39
N ARG A 214 18.19 1.70 -3.31
CA ARG A 214 17.95 2.57 -4.46
C ARG A 214 19.05 3.62 -4.53
N GLY A 215 19.68 3.71 -5.69
CA GLY A 215 20.69 4.71 -5.99
C GLY A 215 20.17 5.80 -6.92
N GLU A 216 21.06 6.72 -7.27
CA GLU A 216 20.76 7.86 -8.17
C GLU A 216 20.17 7.42 -9.53
N GLY A 217 20.64 6.29 -10.08
CA GLY A 217 20.13 5.74 -11.34
C GLY A 217 18.66 5.33 -11.25
N ASP A 218 18.26 4.70 -10.15
CA ASP A 218 16.87 4.27 -9.92
C ASP A 218 15.95 5.48 -9.73
N ILE A 219 16.44 6.50 -9.03
CA ILE A 219 15.74 7.77 -8.81
C ILE A 219 15.52 8.49 -10.15
N ALA A 220 16.57 8.60 -10.96
CA ALA A 220 16.49 9.24 -12.28
C ALA A 220 15.54 8.49 -13.22
N TRP A 221 15.61 7.16 -13.24
CA TRP A 221 14.68 6.33 -14.02
C TRP A 221 13.24 6.50 -13.56
N PHE A 222 12.97 6.45 -12.25
CA PHE A 222 11.63 6.61 -11.71
C PHE A 222 11.06 8.01 -11.98
N ARG A 223 11.90 9.05 -11.92
CA ARG A 223 11.51 10.43 -12.29
C ARG A 223 10.97 10.49 -13.72
N GLN A 224 11.65 9.85 -14.67
CA GLN A 224 11.19 9.76 -16.05
C GLN A 224 9.88 8.98 -16.17
N LEU A 225 9.77 7.83 -15.49
CA LEU A 225 8.54 7.04 -15.45
C LEU A 225 7.35 7.84 -14.91
N ALA A 226 7.55 8.60 -13.84
CA ALA A 226 6.52 9.45 -13.25
C ALA A 226 6.08 10.56 -14.21
N ALA A 227 7.01 11.21 -14.90
CA ALA A 227 6.71 12.20 -15.92
C ALA A 227 5.92 11.60 -17.10
N ASP A 228 6.27 10.40 -17.54
CA ASP A 228 5.58 9.68 -18.62
C ASP A 228 4.16 9.28 -18.20
N ALA A 229 4.02 8.75 -16.99
CA ALA A 229 2.73 8.43 -16.39
C ALA A 229 1.84 9.67 -16.30
N TRP A 230 2.39 10.82 -15.87
CA TRP A 230 1.66 12.08 -15.85
C TRP A 230 1.16 12.49 -17.23
N ARG A 231 2.03 12.46 -18.25
CA ARG A 231 1.65 12.80 -19.64
C ARG A 231 0.52 11.89 -20.14
N GLN A 232 0.59 10.59 -19.85
CA GLN A 232 -0.48 9.65 -20.19
C GLN A 232 -1.77 10.02 -19.47
N MET A 233 -1.73 10.29 -18.16
CA MET A 233 -2.89 10.72 -17.41
C MET A 233 -3.51 11.97 -18.03
N GLN A 234 -2.72 13.01 -18.33
CA GLN A 234 -3.20 14.26 -18.91
C GLN A 234 -3.79 14.10 -20.32
N SER A 235 -3.31 13.13 -21.11
CA SER A 235 -3.84 12.87 -22.46
C SER A 235 -5.30 12.43 -22.48
N GLY A 236 -5.81 11.89 -21.36
CA GLY A 236 -7.13 11.26 -21.30
C GLY A 236 -7.22 9.92 -22.03
N ILE A 237 -6.10 9.39 -22.54
CA ILE A 237 -6.05 8.14 -23.29
C ILE A 237 -5.73 6.98 -22.34
N PHE A 238 -6.75 6.20 -22.03
CA PHE A 238 -6.69 5.09 -21.07
C PHE A 238 -7.04 3.75 -21.76
N PRO A 239 -6.14 3.15 -22.56
CA PRO A 239 -6.41 1.87 -23.17
C PRO A 239 -6.51 0.77 -22.10
N PRO A 240 -7.37 -0.24 -22.27
CA PRO A 240 -7.30 -1.41 -21.40
C PRO A 240 -6.04 -2.21 -21.70
N ASN A 241 -5.56 -2.94 -20.70
CA ASN A 241 -4.42 -3.83 -20.83
C ASN A 241 -4.90 -5.29 -20.79
N PRO A 242 -5.23 -5.92 -21.95
CA PRO A 242 -5.73 -7.29 -21.99
C PRO A 242 -4.68 -8.34 -21.57
N LEU A 243 -3.39 -7.97 -21.52
CA LEU A 243 -2.30 -8.84 -21.07
C LEU A 243 -2.01 -8.71 -19.57
N SER A 244 -2.66 -7.77 -18.88
CA SER A 244 -2.53 -7.64 -17.43
C SER A 244 -3.09 -8.90 -16.76
N TRP A 245 -2.36 -9.43 -15.79
CA TRP A 245 -2.81 -10.58 -14.99
C TRP A 245 -4.11 -10.31 -14.21
N THR A 246 -4.46 -9.03 -14.03
CA THR A 246 -5.75 -8.61 -13.43
C THR A 246 -6.90 -8.57 -14.41
N CYS A 247 -6.66 -8.60 -15.73
CA CYS A 247 -7.70 -8.47 -16.74
C CYS A 247 -8.50 -9.78 -16.89
N GLY A 248 -9.65 -9.84 -16.21
CA GLY A 248 -10.54 -11.01 -16.23
C GLY A 248 -11.75 -10.79 -15.33
N PRO A 249 -12.59 -11.82 -15.11
CA PRO A 249 -13.79 -11.72 -14.27
C PRO A 249 -13.58 -11.16 -12.86
N ASN A 250 -12.35 -11.24 -12.33
CA ASN A 250 -11.97 -10.72 -11.01
C ASN A 250 -11.64 -9.22 -10.99
N CYS A 251 -11.48 -8.57 -12.15
CA CYS A 251 -11.35 -7.11 -12.22
C CYS A 251 -12.71 -6.47 -11.92
N GLU A 252 -12.73 -5.54 -10.97
CA GLU A 252 -13.96 -4.84 -10.55
C GLU A 252 -14.69 -4.11 -11.69
N TYR A 253 -13.99 -3.78 -12.77
CA TYR A 253 -14.53 -3.07 -13.93
C TYR A 253 -14.65 -3.94 -15.18
N TYR A 254 -14.46 -5.27 -15.08
CA TYR A 254 -14.35 -6.14 -16.25
C TYR A 254 -15.55 -6.06 -17.19
N LEU A 255 -16.76 -6.17 -16.64
CA LEU A 255 -17.99 -6.15 -17.43
C LEU A 255 -18.23 -4.80 -18.10
N ASP A 256 -18.03 -3.71 -17.37
CA ASP A 256 -18.23 -2.35 -17.91
C ASP A 256 -17.16 -2.00 -18.96
N CYS A 257 -15.91 -2.44 -18.74
CA CYS A 257 -14.83 -2.32 -19.70
C CYS A 257 -15.10 -3.10 -21.00
N ARG A 258 -15.73 -4.28 -20.94
CA ARG A 258 -16.09 -5.08 -22.12
C ARG A 258 -17.31 -4.53 -22.84
N LYS A 259 -18.30 -4.01 -22.10
CA LYS A 259 -19.48 -3.37 -22.70
C LYS A 259 -19.12 -2.12 -23.49
N SER A 260 -18.18 -1.31 -22.99
CA SER A 260 -17.76 -0.09 -23.68
C SER A 260 -16.97 -0.32 -24.99
N TRP A 261 -16.79 -1.58 -25.41
CA TRP A 261 -16.13 -1.98 -26.65
C TRP A 261 -17.11 -2.37 -27.77
N PHE A 262 -18.39 -2.53 -27.43
CA PHE A 262 -19.49 -2.83 -28.36
C PHE A 262 -20.53 -1.71 -28.30
#